data_AF-A0A2D6A2I0-F1
#
_entry.id   AF-A0A2D6A2I0-F1
#
_cell.length_a   1.000
_cell.length_b   1.000
_cell.length_c   1.000
_cell.angle_alpha   90.00
_cell.angle_beta   90.00
_cell.angle_gamma   90.00
#
_symmetry.space_group_name_H-M   'P 1'
#
loop_
_entity.id
_entity.type
_entity.pdbx_description
1 polymer ?
#
loop_
_entity_poly.entity_id
_entity_poly.type
_entity_poly.pdbx_seq_one_letter_code
_entity_poly.pdbx_strand_id
1 'polypeptide(L)'
;MAHDNTATFTLSAAQARAVAYETSDHIGYLANMCGDFHRLSLLVLAASALTAALNGQGKQAEGAPKPAPRRAAKKGDFALFPLGALGGRGEVVAGAKELTIKDLFAKAPGVRGGLRVGDRIIAAADKPFVPHSRNIDVGGRGPMAALGHVLEEAEAGSDSLKLTVLRNDKTLQLQIPLPRRGSFAAGYPANCERSKQFYDGICQDLLRSRRRKDGAWQSRTGEDATRYVTAMCGLALLGRGNPQDAKALQRVASYLAGPKRLGYVSKDLKSPAGLSNWFICMSGIFLSEYVLATGDQKWTRTIQHLCDCLAFRQTAGGRYGHGISVGYGGKGLNIINTHAHLLWALAQRAGCKIDAHAWQKSFAEISKSTGKNGGVRYWALQTGYWDSGARTGQMALALDLTSKSPELAARMGGYLDKYSLRMREAHAMGSIGMIFGTCALRRVNPAGWRRHMDSWRWYLCLMQQPNNAAGYIGGKRNNGGDHYLRTEHVANAIAGMMLASGWGKLHMSGNERKGWLGN
;
A
#
# COMPACT_ATOMS: atom_id res chain seq x y z
N MET A 1 -1.43 54.21 19.11
CA MET A 1 -0.59 54.40 17.91
C MET A 1 -0.25 53.04 17.35
N ALA A 2 -0.73 52.76 16.15
CA ALA A 2 -0.50 51.53 15.42
C ALA A 2 0.89 51.55 14.76
N HIS A 3 1.53 50.39 14.63
CA HIS A 3 2.38 50.10 13.48
C HIS A 3 2.19 48.65 13.04
N ASP A 4 1.79 48.57 11.78
CA ASP A 4 1.50 47.43 10.94
C ASP A 4 2.82 46.86 10.38
N ASN A 5 2.92 45.54 10.23
CA ASN A 5 4.04 44.89 9.52
C ASN A 5 3.51 43.66 8.77
N THR A 6 2.98 43.92 7.57
CA THR A 6 2.66 42.92 6.56
C THR A 6 3.88 42.70 5.66
N ALA A 7 4.51 41.53 5.75
CA ALA A 7 5.53 41.10 4.79
C ALA A 7 4.89 40.20 3.71
N THR A 8 4.80 40.75 2.50
CA THR A 8 4.43 40.09 1.25
C THR A 8 5.55 39.16 0.79
N PHE A 9 5.25 37.87 0.56
CA PHE A 9 6.16 36.94 -0.09
C PHE A 9 6.02 37.06 -1.63
N THR A 10 7.01 37.63 -2.30
CA THR A 10 7.17 37.57 -3.75
C THR A 10 7.96 36.31 -4.14
N LEU A 11 7.35 35.45 -4.96
CA LEU A 11 8.03 34.30 -5.58
C LEU A 11 8.94 34.79 -6.71
N SER A 12 10.16 34.26 -6.78
CA SER A 12 11.10 34.57 -7.86
C SER A 12 10.65 33.94 -9.20
N ALA A 13 11.01 34.56 -10.33
CA ALA A 13 10.69 34.09 -11.68
C ALA A 13 11.18 32.65 -11.98
N ALA A 14 12.18 32.15 -11.23
CA ALA A 14 12.64 30.77 -11.29
C ALA A 14 11.65 29.76 -10.67
N GLN A 15 10.92 30.16 -9.63
CA GLN A 15 9.89 29.33 -8.98
C GLN A 15 8.61 29.28 -9.81
N ALA A 16 8.27 30.37 -10.53
CA ALA A 16 7.16 30.39 -11.49
C ALA A 16 7.41 29.48 -12.70
N ARG A 17 8.66 29.37 -13.18
CA ARG A 17 9.03 28.45 -14.27
C ARG A 17 8.94 26.97 -13.89
N ALA A 18 9.16 26.62 -12.63
CA ALA A 18 9.03 25.23 -12.16
C ALA A 18 7.57 24.74 -12.11
N VAL A 19 6.63 25.63 -11.76
CA VAL A 19 5.19 25.32 -11.72
C VAL A 19 4.59 25.24 -13.14
N ALA A 20 5.11 26.03 -14.08
CA ALA A 20 4.66 25.99 -15.48
C ALA A 20 5.12 24.73 -16.23
N TYR A 21 6.22 24.09 -15.81
CA TYR A 21 6.69 22.83 -16.38
C TYR A 21 5.85 21.62 -15.92
N GLU A 22 5.27 21.69 -14.71
CA GLU A 22 4.37 20.63 -14.20
C GLU A 22 3.00 20.62 -14.89
N THR A 23 2.55 21.74 -15.45
CA THR A 23 1.27 21.82 -16.20
C THR A 23 1.41 21.47 -17.68
N SER A 24 2.58 21.67 -18.31
CA SER A 24 2.81 21.31 -19.72
C SER A 24 2.87 19.79 -19.96
N ASP A 25 3.44 19.03 -19.02
CA ASP A 25 3.53 17.57 -19.11
C ASP A 25 2.16 16.88 -18.99
N HIS A 26 1.18 17.53 -18.35
CA HIS A 26 -0.20 17.05 -18.25
C HIS A 26 -1.05 17.32 -19.50
N ILE A 27 -0.71 18.35 -20.29
CA ILE A 27 -1.40 18.67 -21.55
C ILE A 27 -0.85 17.84 -22.71
N GLY A 28 0.46 17.54 -22.72
CA GLY A 28 1.10 16.70 -23.74
C GLY A 28 0.61 15.25 -23.79
N TYR A 29 0.05 14.72 -22.69
CA TYR A 29 -0.44 13.34 -22.63
C TYR A 29 -1.88 13.16 -23.14
N LEU A 30 -2.65 14.24 -23.26
CA LEU A 30 -4.03 14.22 -23.81
C LEU A 30 -4.09 14.49 -25.31
N ALA A 31 -2.99 14.94 -25.93
CA ALA A 31 -2.93 15.32 -27.35
C ALA A 31 -2.59 14.18 -28.32
N ASN A 32 -2.39 12.93 -27.84
CA ASN A 32 -2.01 11.79 -28.69
C ASN A 32 -3.16 10.81 -29.01
N MET A 33 -4.42 11.23 -28.87
CA MET A 33 -5.57 10.49 -29.38
C MET A 33 -6.47 11.42 -30.20
N CYS A 34 -6.66 11.06 -31.48
CA CYS A 34 -7.40 11.74 -32.55
C CYS A 34 -6.66 12.88 -33.27
N GLY A 35 -6.43 12.65 -34.57
CA GLY A 35 -5.94 13.63 -35.52
C GLY A 35 -6.99 14.68 -35.87
N ASP A 36 -6.47 15.76 -36.46
CA ASP A 36 -7.17 16.88 -37.07
C ASP A 36 -7.91 17.82 -36.12
N PHE A 37 -7.40 19.05 -35.99
CA PHE A 37 -8.06 20.26 -36.53
C PHE A 37 -7.32 21.53 -36.05
N HIS A 38 -6.51 22.10 -36.95
CA HIS A 38 -6.21 23.54 -36.93
C HIS A 38 -7.47 24.28 -37.40
N ARG A 39 -8.23 24.85 -36.45
CA ARG A 39 -9.18 25.99 -36.56
C ARG A 39 -10.25 25.91 -35.48
N LEU A 40 -9.87 25.94 -34.20
CA LEU A 40 -10.80 26.27 -33.11
C LEU A 40 -10.10 26.84 -31.85
N SER A 41 -8.91 27.44 -32.02
CA SER A 41 -8.06 27.86 -30.89
C SER A 41 -8.09 29.37 -30.62
N LEU A 42 -8.86 30.15 -31.38
CA LEU A 42 -8.89 31.62 -31.26
C LEU A 42 -10.18 32.19 -30.65
N LEU A 43 -11.21 31.37 -30.40
CA LEU A 43 -12.48 31.83 -29.80
C LEU A 43 -12.66 31.50 -28.31
N VAL A 44 -11.84 30.60 -27.74
CA VAL A 44 -11.91 30.26 -26.31
C VAL A 44 -11.05 31.17 -25.43
N LEU A 45 -10.00 31.79 -26.00
CA LEU A 45 -9.12 32.71 -25.26
C LEU A 45 -9.72 34.10 -25.02
N ALA A 46 -10.74 34.52 -25.78
CA ALA A 46 -11.43 35.79 -25.54
C ALA A 46 -12.52 35.70 -24.45
N ALA A 47 -13.10 34.50 -24.22
CA ALA A 47 -14.14 34.31 -23.21
C ALA A 47 -13.60 34.21 -21.77
N SER A 48 -12.34 33.78 -21.60
CA SER A 48 -11.71 33.65 -20.27
C SER A 48 -11.15 34.98 -19.71
N ALA A 49 -10.88 35.96 -20.58
CA ALA A 49 -10.41 37.28 -20.16
C ALA A 49 -11.55 38.20 -19.68
N LEU A 50 -12.79 37.99 -20.15
CA LEU A 50 -13.94 38.81 -19.77
C LEU A 50 -14.55 38.41 -18.41
N THR A 51 -14.37 37.17 -17.95
CA THR A 51 -14.85 36.73 -16.61
C THR A 51 -13.93 37.17 -15.48
N ALA A 52 -12.65 37.43 -15.77
CA ALA A 52 -11.67 37.87 -14.77
C ALA A 52 -11.80 39.37 -14.42
N ALA A 53 -12.35 40.19 -15.32
CA ALA A 53 -12.54 41.63 -15.09
C ALA A 53 -13.81 41.97 -14.28
N LEU A 54 -14.79 41.06 -14.19
CA LEU A 54 -16.06 41.29 -13.47
C LEU A 54 -16.09 40.79 -12.02
N ASN A 55 -15.09 40.01 -11.58
CA ASN A 55 -14.99 39.53 -10.20
C ASN A 55 -14.07 40.39 -9.30
N GLY A 56 -13.62 41.55 -9.81
CA GLY A 56 -12.64 42.42 -9.15
C GLY A 56 -13.18 43.43 -8.12
N GLN A 57 -14.47 43.42 -7.78
CA GLN A 57 -15.04 44.32 -6.76
C GLN A 57 -16.19 43.67 -5.99
N GLY A 58 -15.90 42.61 -5.24
CA GLY A 58 -16.76 42.15 -4.14
C GLY A 58 -16.17 42.62 -2.82
N LYS A 59 -16.70 43.68 -2.22
CA LYS A 59 -16.44 44.00 -0.80
C LYS A 59 -16.81 42.75 0.02
N GLN A 60 -15.83 42.11 0.65
CA GLN A 60 -16.12 41.07 1.63
C GLN A 60 -16.94 41.72 2.75
N ALA A 61 -18.16 41.23 2.96
CA ALA A 61 -18.96 41.60 4.13
C ALA A 61 -18.18 41.19 5.39
N GLU A 62 -17.73 42.17 6.17
CA GLU A 62 -17.22 41.94 7.52
C GLU A 62 -18.32 41.25 8.33
N GLY A 63 -18.04 40.04 8.83
CA GLY A 63 -18.97 39.26 9.66
C GLY A 63 -19.30 37.85 9.15
N ALA A 64 -18.88 37.46 7.94
CA ALA A 64 -19.03 36.07 7.51
C ALA A 64 -18.03 35.16 8.25
N PRO A 65 -18.47 34.07 8.91
CA PRO A 65 -17.55 33.15 9.58
C PRO A 65 -16.56 32.59 8.56
N LYS A 66 -15.26 32.69 8.86
CA LYS A 66 -14.21 32.10 8.02
C LYS A 66 -14.59 30.64 7.75
N PRO A 67 -14.62 30.19 6.48
CA PRO A 67 -14.95 28.81 6.17
C PRO A 67 -13.99 27.89 6.92
N ALA A 68 -14.55 26.87 7.58
CA ALA A 68 -13.76 25.94 8.37
C ALA A 68 -12.60 25.39 7.50
N PRO A 69 -11.37 25.31 8.04
CA PRO A 69 -10.23 24.85 7.26
C PRO A 69 -10.50 23.46 6.67
N ARG A 70 -10.24 23.30 5.38
CA ARG A 70 -10.47 22.05 4.65
C ARG A 70 -9.62 20.92 5.25
N ARG A 71 -10.26 19.85 5.75
CA ARG A 71 -9.57 18.67 6.32
C ARG A 71 -8.68 18.01 5.27
N ALA A 72 -7.42 17.72 5.60
CA ALA A 72 -6.46 17.14 4.68
C ALA A 72 -6.02 15.73 5.12
N ALA A 73 -6.32 14.72 4.29
CA ALA A 73 -5.88 13.34 4.52
C ALA A 73 -4.35 13.24 4.64
N LYS A 74 -3.58 13.96 3.80
CA LYS A 74 -2.10 13.98 3.87
C LYS A 74 -1.54 14.54 5.20
N LYS A 75 -2.32 15.35 5.94
CA LYS A 75 -1.94 15.85 7.27
C LYS A 75 -2.36 14.89 8.39
N GLY A 76 -3.09 13.83 8.06
CA GLY A 76 -3.70 12.92 9.03
C GLY A 76 -4.86 13.55 9.80
N ASP A 77 -5.55 14.53 9.21
CA ASP A 77 -6.68 15.20 9.86
C ASP A 77 -7.87 14.28 10.07
N PHE A 78 -8.00 13.25 9.24
CA PHE A 78 -9.00 12.21 9.36
C PHE A 78 -8.50 10.89 8.76
N ALA A 79 -9.17 9.79 9.11
CA ALA A 79 -8.98 8.49 8.48
C ALA A 79 -10.32 7.85 8.17
N LEU A 80 -10.45 7.33 6.94
CA LEU A 80 -11.55 6.44 6.54
C LEU A 80 -11.08 5.00 6.68
N PHE A 81 -11.92 4.15 7.27
CA PHE A 81 -11.59 2.76 7.55
C PHE A 81 -12.86 1.89 7.52
N PRO A 82 -12.73 0.59 7.23
CA PRO A 82 -13.83 -0.35 7.29
C PRO A 82 -14.19 -0.68 8.75
N LEU A 83 -15.45 -1.03 8.98
CA LEU A 83 -15.98 -1.31 10.32
C LEU A 83 -15.93 -2.81 10.70
N GLY A 84 -15.08 -3.60 10.02
CA GLY A 84 -14.97 -5.04 10.24
C GLY A 84 -16.31 -5.76 10.06
N ALA A 85 -16.64 -6.62 11.02
CA ALA A 85 -17.86 -7.43 11.02
C ALA A 85 -19.16 -6.62 11.04
N LEU A 86 -19.13 -5.35 11.45
CA LEU A 86 -20.32 -4.47 11.39
C LEU A 86 -20.75 -4.21 9.94
N GLY A 87 -19.80 -4.19 9.00
CA GLY A 87 -20.01 -3.96 7.58
C GLY A 87 -20.30 -2.50 7.23
N GLY A 88 -19.41 -1.88 6.45
CA GLY A 88 -19.47 -0.47 6.09
C GLY A 88 -18.17 0.26 6.38
N ARG A 89 -18.19 1.59 6.35
CA ARG A 89 -17.05 2.46 6.61
C ARG A 89 -17.35 3.50 7.67
N GLY A 90 -16.34 3.75 8.50
CA GLY A 90 -16.29 4.82 9.47
C GLY A 90 -15.29 5.90 9.07
N GLU A 91 -15.46 7.07 9.66
CA GLU A 91 -14.48 8.15 9.67
C GLU A 91 -14.11 8.48 11.11
N VAL A 92 -12.83 8.73 11.35
CA VAL A 92 -12.35 9.34 12.58
C VAL A 92 -11.57 10.61 12.27
N VAL A 93 -11.74 11.63 13.08
CA VAL A 93 -11.06 12.92 12.95
C VAL A 93 -10.00 13.05 14.03
N ALA A 94 -8.86 13.68 13.70
CA ALA A 94 -7.81 13.95 14.67
C ALA A 94 -8.33 14.70 15.90
N GLY A 95 -7.99 14.20 17.09
CA GLY A 95 -8.44 14.73 18.38
C GLY A 95 -9.81 14.21 18.84
N ALA A 96 -10.62 13.62 17.94
CA ALA A 96 -11.94 13.11 18.29
C ALA A 96 -11.85 11.82 19.13
N LYS A 97 -12.76 11.69 20.10
CA LYS A 97 -12.96 10.48 20.93
C LYS A 97 -14.13 9.62 20.42
N GLU A 98 -14.35 9.67 19.11
CA GLU A 98 -15.52 9.10 18.47
C GLU A 98 -15.23 8.81 17.00
N LEU A 99 -16.05 7.96 16.39
CA LEU A 99 -16.04 7.73 14.95
C LEU A 99 -17.45 7.91 14.39
N THR A 100 -17.54 8.42 13.16
CA THR A 100 -18.81 8.63 12.46
C THR A 100 -19.03 7.53 11.44
N ILE A 101 -20.24 6.95 11.40
CA ILE A 101 -20.64 6.00 10.37
C ILE A 101 -20.86 6.75 9.05
N LYS A 102 -20.09 6.38 8.01
CA LYS A 102 -20.15 7.00 6.68
C LYS A 102 -20.98 6.20 5.69
N ASP A 103 -20.93 4.87 5.80
CA ASP A 103 -21.79 3.96 5.07
C ASP A 103 -21.92 2.63 5.81
N LEU A 104 -22.93 1.86 5.43
CA LEU A 104 -23.20 0.53 5.94
C LEU A 104 -23.56 -0.38 4.77
N PHE A 105 -23.07 -1.63 4.80
CA PHE A 105 -23.47 -2.60 3.79
C PHE A 105 -24.88 -3.10 4.08
N ALA A 106 -25.69 -3.22 3.02
CA ALA A 106 -27.04 -3.76 3.15
C ALA A 106 -27.02 -5.13 3.83
N LYS A 107 -27.93 -5.34 4.80
CA LYS A 107 -28.08 -6.58 5.57
C LYS A 107 -26.88 -6.98 6.46
N ALA A 108 -25.85 -6.13 6.57
CA ALA A 108 -24.72 -6.41 7.46
C ALA A 108 -25.13 -6.36 8.95
N PRO A 109 -24.36 -6.99 9.85
CA PRO A 109 -24.63 -6.97 11.29
C PRO A 109 -24.92 -5.58 11.86
N GLY A 110 -24.17 -4.55 11.45
CA GLY A 110 -24.39 -3.18 11.90
C GLY A 110 -25.81 -2.66 11.59
N VAL A 111 -26.29 -2.84 10.36
CA VAL A 111 -27.64 -2.44 9.96
C VAL A 111 -28.71 -3.20 10.75
N ARG A 112 -28.55 -4.53 10.87
CA ARG A 112 -29.50 -5.38 11.60
C ARG A 112 -29.54 -5.05 13.10
N GLY A 113 -28.39 -4.65 13.66
CA GLY A 113 -28.27 -4.17 15.04
C GLY A 113 -28.65 -2.70 15.24
N GLY A 114 -29.21 -2.04 14.23
CA GLY A 114 -29.80 -0.71 14.35
C GLY A 114 -28.83 0.46 14.18
N LEU A 115 -27.58 0.25 13.75
CA LEU A 115 -26.70 1.35 13.31
C LEU A 115 -27.26 2.02 12.07
N ARG A 116 -27.03 3.34 11.98
CA ARG A 116 -27.44 4.18 10.86
C ARG A 116 -26.27 5.04 10.39
N VAL A 117 -26.29 5.42 9.12
CA VAL A 117 -25.36 6.41 8.58
C VAL A 117 -25.54 7.73 9.33
N GLY A 118 -24.43 8.37 9.71
CA GLY A 118 -24.42 9.59 10.54
C GLY A 118 -24.30 9.35 12.05
N ASP A 119 -24.51 8.12 12.52
CA ASP A 119 -24.28 7.77 13.93
C ASP A 119 -22.82 8.06 14.34
N ARG A 120 -22.64 8.60 15.54
CA ARG A 120 -21.31 8.80 16.16
C ARG A 120 -21.13 7.76 17.27
N ILE A 121 -20.22 6.81 17.10
CA ILE A 121 -19.89 5.84 18.14
C ILE A 121 -18.88 6.49 19.09
N ILE A 122 -19.22 6.57 20.37
CA ILE A 122 -18.42 7.24 21.41
C ILE A 122 -17.80 6.27 22.42
N ALA A 123 -18.35 5.05 22.52
CA ALA A 123 -17.82 3.97 23.36
C ALA A 123 -18.17 2.59 22.78
N ALA A 124 -17.35 1.58 23.10
CA ALA A 124 -17.60 0.18 22.79
C ALA A 124 -17.29 -0.69 24.01
N ALA A 125 -18.12 -1.70 24.29
CA ALA A 125 -18.05 -2.52 25.51
C ALA A 125 -17.88 -1.67 26.79
N ASP A 126 -18.73 -0.64 26.92
CA ASP A 126 -18.76 0.30 28.05
C ASP A 126 -17.49 1.12 28.28
N LYS A 127 -16.53 1.08 27.34
CA LYS A 127 -15.28 1.84 27.42
C LYS A 127 -15.31 3.01 26.44
N PRO A 128 -15.25 4.27 26.91
CA PRO A 128 -15.16 5.44 26.03
C PRO A 128 -13.83 5.43 25.26
N PHE A 129 -13.84 5.94 24.04
CA PHE A 129 -12.62 5.98 23.25
C PHE A 129 -11.64 7.06 23.71
N VAL A 130 -10.35 6.80 23.51
CA VAL A 130 -9.30 7.82 23.62
C VAL A 130 -9.22 8.65 22.33
N PRO A 131 -8.67 9.88 22.36
CA PRO A 131 -8.54 10.71 21.17
C PRO A 131 -7.76 10.04 20.04
N HIS A 132 -8.24 10.18 18.80
CA HIS A 132 -7.47 9.80 17.62
C HIS A 132 -6.26 10.71 17.42
N SER A 133 -5.10 10.12 17.14
CA SER A 133 -3.85 10.86 17.00
C SER A 133 -3.40 10.99 15.55
N ARG A 134 -2.90 12.18 15.18
CA ARG A 134 -2.14 12.41 13.92
C ARG A 134 -0.75 11.77 13.93
N ASN A 135 -0.27 11.32 15.10
CA ASN A 135 1.04 10.73 15.21
C ASN A 135 1.05 9.37 14.49
N ILE A 136 2.01 9.19 13.58
CA ILE A 136 2.16 7.97 12.80
C ILE A 136 2.82 6.84 13.61
N ASP A 137 3.57 7.17 14.66
CA ASP A 137 4.29 6.19 15.50
C ASP A 137 3.37 5.48 16.50
N VAL A 138 2.08 5.83 16.58
CA VAL A 138 1.09 5.21 17.49
C VAL A 138 0.07 4.33 16.77
N GLY A 139 0.31 3.96 15.51
CA GLY A 139 -0.53 3.02 14.77
C GLY A 139 -2.00 3.46 14.74
N GLY A 140 -2.91 2.56 15.14
CA GLY A 140 -4.35 2.80 15.15
C GLY A 140 -4.92 3.52 16.37
N ARG A 141 -4.08 4.00 17.31
CA ARG A 141 -4.54 4.56 18.61
C ARG A 141 -5.72 5.52 18.44
N GLY A 142 -6.75 5.29 19.25
CA GLY A 142 -8.04 5.98 19.20
C GLY A 142 -9.19 5.01 18.90
N PRO A 143 -10.32 5.53 18.38
CA PRO A 143 -11.52 4.74 18.11
C PRO A 143 -11.30 3.52 17.19
N MET A 144 -10.39 3.61 16.21
CA MET A 144 -10.12 2.49 15.29
C MET A 144 -9.54 1.27 16.01
N ALA A 145 -8.42 1.42 16.73
CA ALA A 145 -7.81 0.29 17.43
C ALA A 145 -8.76 -0.25 18.52
N ALA A 146 -9.43 0.64 19.26
CA ALA A 146 -10.40 0.23 20.28
C ALA A 146 -11.54 -0.60 19.67
N LEU A 147 -12.16 -0.13 18.58
CA LEU A 147 -13.21 -0.88 17.89
C LEU A 147 -12.70 -2.23 17.38
N GLY A 148 -11.51 -2.28 16.77
CA GLY A 148 -10.92 -3.52 16.27
C GLY A 148 -10.70 -4.57 17.37
N HIS A 149 -10.24 -4.15 18.56
CA HIS A 149 -10.06 -5.05 19.70
C HIS A 149 -11.40 -5.55 20.27
N VAL A 150 -12.38 -4.66 20.47
CA VAL A 150 -13.68 -5.05 21.01
C VAL A 150 -14.46 -5.94 20.02
N LEU A 151 -14.26 -5.76 18.70
CA LEU A 151 -14.79 -6.68 17.69
C LEU A 151 -14.20 -8.08 17.85
N GLU A 152 -12.88 -8.21 18.04
CA GLU A 152 -12.23 -9.50 18.27
C GLU A 152 -12.80 -10.19 19.51
N GLU A 153 -12.92 -9.46 20.62
CA GLU A 153 -13.50 -9.96 21.88
C GLU A 153 -14.95 -10.44 21.68
N ALA A 154 -15.77 -9.64 20.99
CA ALA A 154 -17.16 -9.99 20.74
C ALA A 154 -17.30 -11.22 19.84
N GLU A 155 -16.55 -11.29 18.74
CA GLU A 155 -16.59 -12.44 17.84
C GLU A 155 -15.97 -13.72 18.44
N ALA A 156 -15.23 -13.60 19.55
CA ALA A 156 -14.65 -14.73 20.27
C ALA A 156 -15.61 -15.42 21.25
N GLY A 157 -16.54 -14.69 21.85
CA GLY A 157 -17.41 -15.27 22.88
C GLY A 157 -18.58 -14.42 23.38
N SER A 158 -18.67 -13.14 23.03
CA SER A 158 -19.84 -12.32 23.41
C SER A 158 -20.92 -12.47 22.35
N ASP A 159 -22.14 -12.85 22.76
CA ASP A 159 -23.27 -13.01 21.83
C ASP A 159 -23.61 -11.73 21.03
N SER A 160 -23.16 -10.57 21.51
CA SER A 160 -23.28 -9.30 20.79
C SER A 160 -22.16 -8.31 21.14
N LEU A 161 -21.98 -7.31 20.26
CA LEU A 161 -21.17 -6.13 20.48
C LEU A 161 -22.02 -5.00 21.05
N LYS A 162 -21.67 -4.51 22.23
CA LYS A 162 -22.29 -3.33 22.83
C LYS A 162 -21.61 -2.04 22.34
N LEU A 163 -22.38 -1.13 21.76
CA LEU A 163 -21.94 0.20 21.30
C LEU A 163 -22.76 1.30 21.95
N THR A 164 -22.10 2.35 22.42
CA THR A 164 -22.75 3.60 22.80
C THR A 164 -22.67 4.59 21.64
N VAL A 165 -23.83 5.04 21.19
CA VAL A 165 -24.00 5.84 19.97
C VAL A 165 -24.68 7.15 20.29
N LEU A 166 -24.16 8.25 19.73
CA LEU A 166 -24.83 9.54 19.68
C LEU A 166 -25.56 9.67 18.33
N ARG A 167 -26.88 9.83 18.37
CA ARG A 167 -27.75 10.02 17.22
C ARG A 167 -28.69 11.18 17.49
N ASN A 168 -28.63 12.24 16.67
CA ASN A 168 -29.43 13.46 16.87
C ASN A 168 -29.34 13.96 18.33
N ASP A 169 -28.12 14.03 18.85
CA ASP A 169 -27.76 14.42 20.23
C ASP A 169 -28.33 13.54 21.36
N LYS A 170 -28.96 12.42 21.03
CA LYS A 170 -29.40 11.41 22.00
C LYS A 170 -28.39 10.27 22.10
N THR A 171 -28.10 9.86 23.33
CA THR A 171 -27.27 8.69 23.60
C THR A 171 -28.12 7.42 23.55
N LEU A 172 -27.70 6.45 22.75
CA LEU A 172 -28.34 5.15 22.55
C LEU A 172 -27.34 4.05 22.89
N GLN A 173 -27.84 2.96 23.47
CA GLN A 173 -27.08 1.72 23.62
C GLN A 173 -27.58 0.73 22.57
N LEU A 174 -26.67 0.26 21.71
CA LEU A 174 -26.96 -0.76 20.72
C LEU A 174 -26.26 -2.07 21.12
N GLN A 175 -26.98 -3.18 21.05
CA GLN A 175 -26.41 -4.52 21.15
C GLN A 175 -26.50 -5.16 19.77
N ILE A 176 -25.35 -5.41 19.15
CA ILE A 176 -25.26 -5.83 17.75
C ILE A 176 -24.78 -7.29 17.70
N PRO A 177 -25.62 -8.26 17.33
CA PRO A 177 -25.18 -9.63 17.15
C PRO A 177 -24.11 -9.73 16.06
N LEU A 178 -23.01 -10.41 16.36
CA LEU A 178 -21.88 -10.61 15.44
C LEU A 178 -21.70 -12.08 15.06
N PRO A 179 -21.07 -12.39 13.91
CA PRO A 179 -20.68 -13.76 13.61
C PRO A 179 -19.65 -14.26 14.63
N ARG A 180 -19.78 -15.51 15.08
CA ARG A 180 -18.77 -16.16 15.91
C ARG A 180 -17.59 -16.60 15.05
N ARG A 181 -16.51 -15.84 15.06
CA ARG A 181 -15.27 -16.12 14.31
C ARG A 181 -14.13 -16.61 15.19
N GLY A 182 -14.29 -16.59 16.51
CA GLY A 182 -13.21 -16.86 17.46
C GLY A 182 -12.27 -15.66 17.62
N SER A 183 -11.27 -15.78 18.49
CA SER A 183 -10.16 -14.82 18.65
C SER A 183 -8.95 -15.21 17.81
N PHE A 184 -7.97 -14.32 17.68
CA PHE A 184 -6.66 -14.72 17.17
C PHE A 184 -5.90 -15.52 18.26
N ALA A 185 -5.59 -16.78 17.95
CA ALA A 185 -4.84 -17.68 18.83
C ALA A 185 -3.44 -17.12 19.14
N ALA A 186 -2.78 -17.57 20.21
CA ALA A 186 -1.43 -17.09 20.57
C ALA A 186 -0.39 -17.26 19.44
N GLY A 187 -0.50 -18.34 18.66
CA GLY A 187 0.38 -18.65 17.52
C GLY A 187 0.01 -18.01 16.19
N TYR A 188 -1.05 -17.18 16.12
CA TYR A 188 -1.56 -16.68 14.84
C TYR A 188 -0.49 -15.90 14.03
N PRO A 189 -0.57 -15.88 12.70
CA PRO A 189 -1.69 -16.36 11.94
C PRO A 189 -1.65 -17.90 11.86
N ALA A 190 -0.48 -18.54 11.90
CA ALA A 190 -0.37 -20.00 11.79
C ALA A 190 -1.18 -20.72 12.89
N ASN A 191 -1.80 -21.85 12.55
CA ASN A 191 -2.63 -22.66 13.46
C ASN A 191 -3.76 -21.85 14.15
N CYS A 192 -4.38 -20.92 13.44
CA CYS A 192 -5.51 -20.14 13.93
C CYS A 192 -6.69 -20.23 12.95
N GLU A 193 -7.82 -20.77 13.41
CA GLU A 193 -9.01 -20.95 12.57
C GLU A 193 -9.58 -19.61 12.08
N ARG A 194 -9.60 -18.58 12.93
CA ARG A 194 -9.98 -17.20 12.52
C ARG A 194 -9.10 -16.70 11.38
N SER A 195 -7.78 -16.86 11.50
CA SER A 195 -6.83 -16.46 10.45
C SER A 195 -7.04 -17.27 9.17
N LYS A 196 -7.28 -18.58 9.29
CA LYS A 196 -7.57 -19.45 8.14
C LYS A 196 -8.85 -19.01 7.43
N GLN A 197 -9.94 -18.82 8.16
CA GLN A 197 -11.23 -18.34 7.63
C GLN A 197 -11.06 -16.99 6.91
N PHE A 198 -10.32 -16.05 7.50
CA PHE A 198 -10.07 -14.77 6.87
C PHE A 198 -9.23 -14.92 5.60
N TYR A 199 -8.16 -15.72 5.63
CA TYR A 199 -7.30 -15.92 4.46
C TYR A 199 -8.05 -16.62 3.32
N ASP A 200 -8.88 -17.62 3.63
CA ASP A 200 -9.74 -18.28 2.65
C ASP A 200 -10.74 -17.30 2.02
N GLY A 201 -11.37 -16.44 2.82
CA GLY A 201 -12.27 -15.38 2.33
C GLY A 201 -11.57 -14.37 1.41
N ILE A 202 -10.35 -13.95 1.77
CA ILE A 202 -9.50 -13.08 0.94
C ILE A 202 -9.22 -13.75 -0.42
N CYS A 203 -8.78 -15.01 -0.42
CA CYS A 203 -8.46 -15.71 -1.65
C CYS A 203 -9.70 -15.98 -2.52
N GLN A 204 -10.84 -16.32 -1.92
CA GLN A 204 -12.12 -16.44 -2.62
C GLN A 204 -12.54 -15.11 -3.25
N ASP A 205 -12.41 -14.00 -2.52
CA ASP A 205 -12.73 -12.67 -3.04
C ASP A 205 -11.81 -12.27 -4.19
N LEU A 206 -10.50 -12.55 -4.10
CA LEU A 206 -9.54 -12.35 -5.18
C LEU A 206 -9.91 -13.17 -6.43
N LEU A 207 -10.23 -14.45 -6.26
CA LEU A 207 -10.62 -15.32 -7.37
C LEU A 207 -11.94 -14.86 -8.02
N ARG A 208 -12.92 -14.44 -7.22
CA ARG A 208 -14.23 -13.93 -7.69
C ARG A 208 -14.12 -12.57 -8.36
N SER A 209 -13.33 -11.65 -7.79
CA SER A 209 -13.16 -10.27 -8.28
C SER A 209 -12.25 -10.15 -9.49
N ARG A 210 -11.48 -11.21 -9.81
CA ARG A 210 -10.69 -11.31 -11.04
C ARG A 210 -11.59 -11.50 -12.27
N ARG A 211 -12.25 -10.42 -12.70
CA ARG A 211 -13.22 -10.44 -13.81
C ARG A 211 -12.58 -10.60 -15.19
N ARG A 212 -11.27 -10.42 -15.32
CA ARG A 212 -10.56 -10.57 -16.60
C ARG A 212 -10.19 -12.01 -16.88
N LYS A 213 -10.44 -12.46 -18.11
CA LYS A 213 -10.14 -13.82 -18.58
C LYS A 213 -8.63 -14.12 -18.64
N ASP A 214 -7.81 -13.08 -18.84
CA ASP A 214 -6.35 -13.19 -18.95
C ASP A 214 -5.63 -13.40 -17.61
N GLY A 215 -6.33 -13.26 -16.47
CA GLY A 215 -5.76 -13.49 -15.15
C GLY A 215 -5.37 -12.22 -14.38
N ALA A 216 -5.62 -11.03 -14.94
CA ALA A 216 -5.28 -9.78 -14.27
C ALA A 216 -6.37 -9.24 -13.34
N TRP A 217 -5.95 -8.55 -12.27
CA TRP A 217 -6.80 -7.67 -11.48
C TRP A 217 -6.64 -6.24 -12.01
N GLN A 218 -7.71 -5.69 -12.57
CA GLN A 218 -7.70 -4.39 -13.24
C GLN A 218 -7.43 -3.27 -12.25
N SER A 219 -6.42 -2.43 -12.50
CA SER A 219 -6.20 -1.22 -11.68
C SER A 219 -7.18 -0.08 -12.03
N ARG A 220 -7.02 1.10 -11.40
CA ARG A 220 -7.71 2.33 -11.84
C ARG A 220 -6.93 3.06 -12.94
N THR A 221 -5.64 2.77 -13.12
CA THR A 221 -4.75 3.60 -13.93
C THR A 221 -3.80 2.75 -14.78
N GLY A 222 -4.15 2.57 -16.05
CA GLY A 222 -3.25 2.01 -17.06
C GLY A 222 -2.80 0.55 -16.84
N GLU A 223 -1.92 0.09 -17.72
CA GLU A 223 -1.42 -1.29 -17.73
C GLU A 223 -0.31 -1.51 -16.69
N ASP A 224 0.59 -0.54 -16.47
CA ASP A 224 1.67 -0.62 -15.49
C ASP A 224 1.12 -0.91 -14.08
N ALA A 225 0.11 -0.16 -13.65
CA ALA A 225 -0.50 -0.34 -12.33
C ALA A 225 -1.32 -1.64 -12.25
N THR A 226 -1.90 -2.10 -13.37
CA THR A 226 -2.62 -3.38 -13.48
C THR A 226 -1.68 -4.56 -13.27
N ARG A 227 -0.50 -4.53 -13.88
CA ARG A 227 0.56 -5.53 -13.66
C ARG A 227 1.04 -5.54 -12.22
N TYR A 228 1.26 -4.35 -11.66
CA TYR A 228 1.70 -4.21 -10.27
C TYR A 228 0.73 -4.84 -9.28
N VAL A 229 -0.56 -4.45 -9.33
CA VAL A 229 -1.57 -5.02 -8.42
C VAL A 229 -1.81 -6.50 -8.70
N THR A 230 -1.72 -6.93 -9.96
CA THR A 230 -1.86 -8.35 -10.32
C THR A 230 -0.77 -9.21 -9.67
N ALA A 231 0.48 -8.74 -9.67
CA ALA A 231 1.56 -9.41 -8.96
C ALA A 231 1.34 -9.43 -7.44
N MET A 232 0.89 -8.33 -6.83
CA MET A 232 0.57 -8.27 -5.40
C MET A 232 -0.53 -9.27 -5.00
N CYS A 233 -1.65 -9.28 -5.73
CA CYS A 233 -2.76 -10.22 -5.50
C CYS A 233 -2.32 -11.67 -5.77
N GLY A 234 -1.47 -11.87 -6.79
CA GLY A 234 -0.87 -13.16 -7.09
C GLY A 234 -0.03 -13.70 -5.93
N LEU A 235 0.81 -12.88 -5.31
CA LEU A 235 1.60 -13.28 -4.14
C LEU A 235 0.71 -13.66 -2.95
N ALA A 236 -0.34 -12.89 -2.69
CA ALA A 236 -1.31 -13.22 -1.63
C ALA A 236 -2.02 -14.56 -1.90
N LEU A 237 -2.41 -14.84 -3.15
CA LEU A 237 -3.00 -16.12 -3.53
C LEU A 237 -2.00 -17.27 -3.43
N LEU A 238 -0.78 -17.07 -3.92
CA LEU A 238 0.29 -18.07 -3.90
C LEU A 238 0.69 -18.44 -2.47
N GLY A 239 0.81 -17.45 -1.58
CA GLY A 239 1.21 -17.63 -0.19
C GLY A 239 0.28 -18.50 0.64
N ARG A 240 -0.97 -18.70 0.19
CA ARG A 240 -1.92 -19.63 0.82
C ARG A 240 -1.48 -21.08 0.62
N GLY A 241 -0.81 -21.35 -0.50
CA GLY A 241 -0.29 -22.67 -0.85
C GLY A 241 -1.36 -23.72 -1.10
N ASN A 242 -2.52 -23.33 -1.64
CA ASN A 242 -3.59 -24.26 -2.01
C ASN A 242 -3.41 -24.74 -3.47
N PRO A 243 -3.21 -26.05 -3.72
CA PRO A 243 -3.07 -26.60 -5.07
C PRO A 243 -4.28 -26.33 -5.99
N GLN A 244 -5.48 -26.15 -5.44
CA GLN A 244 -6.68 -25.82 -6.22
C GLN A 244 -6.56 -24.47 -6.96
N ASP A 245 -5.67 -23.58 -6.50
CA ASP A 245 -5.42 -22.29 -7.14
C ASP A 245 -4.45 -22.40 -8.33
N ALA A 246 -3.91 -23.58 -8.65
CA ALA A 246 -2.85 -23.74 -9.65
C ALA A 246 -3.22 -23.12 -11.02
N LYS A 247 -4.44 -23.37 -11.52
CA LYS A 247 -4.94 -22.78 -12.79
C LYS A 247 -5.02 -21.25 -12.72
N ALA A 248 -5.43 -20.72 -11.57
CA ALA A 248 -5.49 -19.28 -11.35
C ALA A 248 -4.09 -18.65 -11.34
N LEU A 249 -3.16 -19.24 -10.59
CA LEU A 249 -1.78 -18.78 -10.48
C LEU A 249 -1.03 -18.86 -11.82
N GLN A 250 -1.26 -19.91 -12.62
CA GLN A 250 -0.70 -20.03 -13.95
C GLN A 250 -1.17 -18.90 -14.89
N ARG A 251 -2.45 -18.48 -14.80
CA ARG A 251 -2.95 -17.33 -15.56
C ARG A 251 -2.29 -16.03 -15.13
N VAL A 252 -2.10 -15.82 -13.83
CA VAL A 252 -1.34 -14.66 -13.31
C VAL A 252 0.08 -14.65 -13.87
N ALA A 253 0.80 -15.78 -13.82
CA ALA A 253 2.14 -15.91 -14.38
C ALA A 253 2.17 -15.60 -15.88
N SER A 254 1.20 -16.11 -16.63
CA SER A 254 1.07 -15.90 -18.07
C SER A 254 0.83 -14.43 -18.42
N TYR A 255 -0.08 -13.76 -17.71
CA TYR A 255 -0.35 -12.33 -17.90
C TYR A 255 0.88 -11.46 -17.59
N LEU A 256 1.54 -11.72 -16.46
CA LEU A 256 2.72 -10.95 -16.05
C LEU A 256 3.91 -11.18 -16.97
N ALA A 257 4.09 -12.39 -17.50
CA ALA A 257 5.09 -12.67 -18.51
C ALA A 257 4.77 -12.00 -19.87
N GLY A 258 3.49 -11.75 -20.14
CA GLY A 258 3.02 -11.18 -21.40
C GLY A 258 3.12 -12.16 -22.57
N PRO A 259 2.53 -11.82 -23.73
CA PRO A 259 2.39 -12.74 -24.86
C PRO A 259 3.74 -13.20 -25.44
N LYS A 260 4.76 -12.34 -25.41
CA LYS A 260 6.10 -12.63 -25.90
C LYS A 260 7.04 -13.23 -24.83
N ARG A 261 6.56 -13.43 -23.60
CA ARG A 261 7.37 -13.82 -22.42
C ARG A 261 8.58 -12.89 -22.19
N LEU A 262 8.34 -11.59 -22.39
CA LEU A 262 9.31 -10.51 -22.14
C LEU A 262 8.87 -9.61 -20.98
N GLY A 263 7.87 -10.02 -20.20
CA GLY A 263 7.40 -9.30 -19.03
C GLY A 263 6.81 -7.93 -19.35
N TYR A 264 6.25 -7.75 -20.56
CA TYR A 264 5.79 -6.45 -21.09
C TYR A 264 6.89 -5.39 -21.23
N VAL A 265 8.12 -5.85 -21.44
CA VAL A 265 9.27 -5.01 -21.79
C VAL A 265 9.68 -5.32 -23.23
N SER A 266 10.08 -4.30 -23.99
CA SER A 266 10.63 -4.46 -25.33
C SER A 266 11.98 -5.21 -25.32
N LYS A 267 12.38 -5.76 -26.45
CA LYS A 267 13.66 -6.48 -26.59
C LYS A 267 14.88 -5.58 -26.33
N ASP A 268 14.77 -4.31 -26.69
CA ASP A 268 15.81 -3.29 -26.48
C ASP A 268 15.81 -2.71 -25.05
N LEU A 269 14.94 -3.21 -24.17
CA LEU A 269 14.81 -2.82 -22.76
C LEU A 269 14.36 -1.37 -22.52
N LYS A 270 14.04 -0.61 -23.58
CA LYS A 270 13.70 0.82 -23.51
C LYS A 270 12.21 1.13 -23.37
N SER A 271 11.34 0.16 -23.59
CA SER A 271 9.89 0.36 -23.52
C SER A 271 9.21 -0.67 -22.63
N PRO A 272 8.14 -0.29 -21.92
CA PRO A 272 7.62 1.08 -21.75
C PRO A 272 8.57 1.93 -20.89
N ALA A 273 8.62 3.24 -21.14
CA ALA A 273 9.51 4.17 -20.42
C ALA A 273 8.89 4.79 -19.15
N GLY A 274 7.55 4.71 -18.98
CA GLY A 274 6.75 5.39 -17.95
C GLY A 274 6.97 4.93 -16.49
N LEU A 275 5.95 4.43 -15.79
CA LEU A 275 6.09 3.96 -14.39
C LEU A 275 6.65 2.53 -14.32
N SER A 276 7.39 2.13 -15.35
CA SER A 276 7.55 0.73 -15.70
C SER A 276 8.48 -0.04 -14.76
N ASN A 277 9.40 0.63 -14.08
CA ASN A 277 10.27 -0.07 -13.12
C ASN A 277 9.47 -0.66 -11.94
N TRP A 278 8.34 -0.05 -11.56
CA TRP A 278 7.47 -0.59 -10.51
C TRP A 278 6.93 -1.96 -10.89
N PHE A 279 6.28 -2.07 -12.06
CA PHE A 279 5.71 -3.35 -12.47
C PHE A 279 6.77 -4.36 -12.85
N ILE A 280 7.92 -3.94 -13.41
CA ILE A 280 9.04 -4.83 -13.72
C ILE A 280 9.48 -5.55 -12.45
N CYS A 281 9.71 -4.80 -11.37
CA CYS A 281 10.14 -5.39 -10.10
C CYS A 281 9.08 -6.34 -9.53
N MET A 282 7.82 -5.89 -9.41
CA MET A 282 6.74 -6.72 -8.85
C MET A 282 6.42 -7.97 -9.68
N SER A 283 6.39 -7.83 -11.01
CA SER A 283 6.14 -8.96 -11.92
C SER A 283 7.23 -10.00 -11.77
N GLY A 284 8.49 -9.57 -11.74
CA GLY A 284 9.61 -10.46 -11.53
C GLY A 284 9.59 -11.14 -10.16
N ILE A 285 9.21 -10.42 -9.09
CA ILE A 285 9.09 -10.99 -7.74
C ILE A 285 8.05 -12.10 -7.72
N PHE A 286 6.85 -11.85 -8.25
CA PHE A 286 5.81 -12.88 -8.33
C PHE A 286 6.27 -14.07 -9.17
N LEU A 287 6.83 -13.83 -10.37
CA LEU A 287 7.28 -14.92 -11.25
C LEU A 287 8.38 -15.75 -10.58
N SER A 288 9.29 -15.12 -9.85
CA SER A 288 10.34 -15.82 -9.11
C SER A 288 9.76 -16.70 -8.00
N GLU A 289 8.86 -16.17 -7.17
CA GLU A 289 8.14 -16.97 -6.16
C GLU A 289 7.32 -18.10 -6.79
N TYR A 290 6.71 -17.86 -7.95
CA TYR A 290 5.94 -18.87 -8.68
C TYR A 290 6.84 -20.01 -9.19
N VAL A 291 7.98 -19.70 -9.80
CA VAL A 291 8.98 -20.72 -10.21
C VAL A 291 9.49 -21.49 -9.01
N LEU A 292 9.78 -20.80 -7.91
CA LEU A 292 10.23 -21.42 -6.67
C LEU A 292 9.17 -22.35 -6.06
N ALA A 293 7.89 -21.97 -6.14
CA ALA A 293 6.77 -22.78 -5.66
C ALA A 293 6.48 -24.00 -6.52
N THR A 294 6.51 -23.86 -7.84
CA THR A 294 6.01 -24.86 -8.78
C THR A 294 7.10 -25.66 -9.47
N GLY A 295 8.33 -25.16 -9.50
CA GLY A 295 9.41 -25.70 -10.33
C GLY A 295 9.27 -25.37 -11.82
N ASP A 296 8.25 -24.62 -12.27
CA ASP A 296 7.98 -24.36 -13.69
C ASP A 296 9.02 -23.41 -14.31
N GLN A 297 10.12 -23.97 -14.81
CA GLN A 297 11.27 -23.23 -15.31
C GLN A 297 10.98 -22.39 -16.58
N LYS A 298 9.82 -22.56 -17.24
CA LYS A 298 9.53 -21.84 -18.50
C LYS A 298 9.45 -20.31 -18.34
N TRP A 299 9.33 -19.83 -17.09
CA TRP A 299 9.26 -18.40 -16.77
C TRP A 299 10.63 -17.76 -16.50
N THR A 300 11.69 -18.56 -16.32
CA THR A 300 13.04 -18.05 -15.98
C THR A 300 13.60 -17.10 -17.02
N ARG A 301 13.37 -17.35 -18.32
CA ARG A 301 13.76 -16.41 -19.39
C ARG A 301 13.10 -15.05 -19.23
N THR A 302 11.82 -15.02 -18.85
CA THR A 302 11.11 -13.76 -18.59
C THR A 302 11.67 -13.05 -17.36
N ILE A 303 11.96 -13.79 -16.29
CA ILE A 303 12.55 -13.24 -15.06
C ILE A 303 13.94 -12.65 -15.36
N GLN A 304 14.77 -13.36 -16.12
CA GLN A 304 16.08 -12.88 -16.56
C GLN A 304 15.93 -11.57 -17.35
N HIS A 305 15.02 -11.53 -18.34
CA HIS A 305 14.76 -10.32 -19.14
C HIS A 305 14.36 -9.10 -18.29
N LEU A 306 13.56 -9.31 -17.24
CA LEU A 306 13.21 -8.26 -16.28
C LEU A 306 14.41 -7.82 -15.43
N CYS A 307 15.27 -8.74 -15.01
CA CYS A 307 16.51 -8.42 -14.29
C CYS A 307 17.48 -7.63 -15.17
N ASP A 308 17.66 -8.05 -16.43
CA ASP A 308 18.51 -7.38 -17.42
C ASP A 308 17.99 -5.97 -17.72
N CYS A 309 16.67 -5.80 -17.82
CA CYS A 309 16.03 -4.50 -17.98
C CYS A 309 16.39 -3.55 -16.82
N LEU A 310 16.34 -4.02 -15.57
CA LEU A 310 16.73 -3.20 -14.43
C LEU A 310 18.23 -2.90 -14.42
N ALA A 311 19.09 -3.85 -14.78
CA ALA A 311 20.52 -3.58 -14.91
C ALA A 311 20.80 -2.51 -15.97
N PHE A 312 20.13 -2.60 -17.12
CA PHE A 312 20.26 -1.66 -18.23
C PHE A 312 19.78 -0.24 -17.89
N ARG A 313 18.64 -0.12 -17.19
CA ARG A 313 18.02 1.19 -16.88
C ARG A 313 18.64 1.90 -15.69
N GLN A 314 19.55 1.23 -15.00
CA GLN A 314 20.26 1.82 -13.89
C GLN A 314 21.18 2.94 -14.37
N THR A 315 21.25 4.05 -13.65
CA THR A 315 22.27 5.06 -13.97
C THR A 315 23.68 4.57 -13.67
N ALA A 316 24.68 5.29 -14.18
CA ALA A 316 26.08 5.10 -13.82
C ALA A 316 26.30 5.15 -12.29
N GLY A 317 25.56 6.00 -11.58
CA GLY A 317 25.60 6.10 -10.13
C GLY A 317 24.74 5.08 -9.37
N GLY A 318 24.15 4.08 -10.04
CA GLY A 318 23.38 3.04 -9.37
C GLY A 318 21.93 3.39 -9.02
N ARG A 319 21.38 4.49 -9.55
CA ARG A 319 20.06 5.01 -9.17
C ARG A 319 18.97 4.62 -10.15
N TYR A 320 17.73 4.65 -9.66
CA TYR A 320 16.52 4.44 -10.46
C TYR A 320 15.49 5.56 -10.28
N GLY A 321 14.66 5.77 -11.28
CA GLY A 321 13.41 6.53 -11.18
C GLY A 321 12.20 5.62 -11.34
N HIS A 322 11.03 6.22 -11.53
CA HIS A 322 9.80 5.48 -11.86
C HIS A 322 9.95 4.65 -13.14
N GLY A 323 10.71 5.17 -14.12
CA GLY A 323 10.99 4.54 -15.40
C GLY A 323 12.46 4.68 -15.77
N ILE A 324 12.74 4.90 -17.06
CA ILE A 324 14.13 5.03 -17.55
C ILE A 324 14.77 6.31 -17.04
N SER A 325 14.03 7.42 -17.08
CA SER A 325 14.47 8.66 -16.46
C SER A 325 14.35 8.53 -14.94
N VAL A 326 15.41 8.96 -14.25
CA VAL A 326 15.50 8.97 -12.80
C VAL A 326 14.46 9.92 -12.18
N GLY A 327 14.12 11.00 -12.89
CA GLY A 327 13.30 12.10 -12.36
C GLY A 327 13.97 12.83 -11.19
N TYR A 328 13.24 13.74 -10.56
CA TYR A 328 13.63 14.44 -9.31
C TYR A 328 15.03 15.09 -9.33
N GLY A 329 15.44 15.65 -10.47
CA GLY A 329 16.77 16.25 -10.62
C GLY A 329 17.92 15.24 -10.47
N GLY A 330 17.72 13.97 -10.84
CA GLY A 330 18.75 12.93 -10.82
C GLY A 330 19.01 12.28 -9.46
N LYS A 331 18.19 12.61 -8.44
CA LYS A 331 18.33 12.10 -7.06
C LYS A 331 18.02 10.62 -6.91
N GLY A 332 17.15 10.10 -7.77
CA GLY A 332 16.66 8.73 -7.70
C GLY A 332 15.66 8.47 -6.59
N LEU A 333 15.04 7.29 -6.67
CA LEU A 333 14.04 6.80 -5.75
C LEU A 333 14.52 5.48 -5.16
N ASN A 334 14.93 5.51 -3.90
CA ASN A 334 15.46 4.32 -3.24
C ASN A 334 14.45 3.18 -3.16
N ILE A 335 13.15 3.48 -3.24
CA ILE A 335 12.12 2.42 -3.29
C ILE A 335 12.27 1.51 -4.51
N ILE A 336 12.68 2.02 -5.66
CA ILE A 336 12.92 1.17 -6.83
C ILE A 336 14.24 0.40 -6.68
N ASN A 337 15.28 1.03 -6.15
CA ASN A 337 16.53 0.34 -5.82
C ASN A 337 16.30 -0.88 -4.94
N THR A 338 15.58 -0.73 -3.82
CA THR A 338 15.32 -1.84 -2.89
C THR A 338 14.39 -2.89 -3.48
N HIS A 339 13.43 -2.49 -4.33
CA HIS A 339 12.57 -3.41 -5.06
C HIS A 339 13.35 -4.25 -6.07
N ALA A 340 14.29 -3.63 -6.79
CA ALA A 340 15.19 -4.32 -7.73
C ALA A 340 16.08 -5.33 -7.00
N HIS A 341 16.63 -4.97 -5.83
CA HIS A 341 17.37 -5.92 -5.00
C HIS A 341 16.54 -7.13 -4.58
N LEU A 342 15.28 -6.93 -4.16
CA LEU A 342 14.40 -8.04 -3.81
C LEU A 342 14.09 -8.94 -5.01
N LEU A 343 13.82 -8.35 -6.19
CA LEU A 343 13.68 -9.11 -7.43
C LEU A 343 14.95 -9.91 -7.71
N TRP A 344 16.11 -9.28 -7.77
CA TRP A 344 17.37 -9.97 -8.07
C TRP A 344 17.67 -11.12 -7.10
N ALA A 345 17.41 -10.92 -5.80
CA ALA A 345 17.57 -11.97 -4.80
C ALA A 345 16.68 -13.19 -5.06
N LEU A 346 15.38 -12.97 -5.31
CA LEU A 346 14.43 -14.05 -5.62
C LEU A 346 14.71 -14.70 -6.98
N ALA A 347 15.08 -13.91 -7.99
CA ALA A 347 15.45 -14.39 -9.31
C ALA A 347 16.69 -15.29 -9.27
N GLN A 348 17.71 -14.92 -8.49
CA GLN A 348 18.89 -15.78 -8.27
C GLN A 348 18.49 -17.13 -7.67
N ARG A 349 17.61 -17.13 -6.66
CA ARG A 349 17.08 -18.38 -6.08
C ARG A 349 16.29 -19.19 -7.11
N ALA A 350 15.56 -18.53 -8.00
CA ALA A 350 14.80 -19.15 -9.09
C ALA A 350 15.69 -19.67 -10.25
N GLY A 351 17.01 -19.44 -10.21
CA GLY A 351 17.97 -19.94 -11.19
C GLY A 351 18.45 -18.92 -12.23
N CYS A 352 18.08 -17.64 -12.10
CA CYS A 352 18.56 -16.57 -12.97
C CYS A 352 19.96 -16.08 -12.56
N LYS A 353 20.67 -15.47 -13.51
CA LYS A 353 21.97 -14.81 -13.29
C LYS A 353 21.74 -13.33 -13.00
N ILE A 354 22.43 -12.81 -11.98
CA ILE A 354 22.32 -11.40 -11.59
C ILE A 354 23.59 -10.66 -11.99
N ASP A 355 23.43 -9.47 -12.57
CA ASP A 355 24.53 -8.56 -12.84
C ASP A 355 25.11 -8.06 -11.51
N ALA A 356 26.31 -8.57 -11.16
CA ALA A 356 26.98 -8.23 -9.92
C ALA A 356 27.37 -6.75 -9.83
N HIS A 357 27.69 -6.12 -10.97
CA HIS A 357 28.06 -4.71 -11.02
C HIS A 357 26.83 -3.81 -10.81
N ALA A 358 25.69 -4.15 -11.43
CA ALA A 358 24.42 -3.46 -11.18
C ALA A 358 23.99 -3.58 -9.71
N TRP A 359 24.12 -4.78 -9.12
CA TRP A 359 23.89 -4.98 -7.68
C TRP A 359 24.78 -4.07 -6.84
N GLN A 360 26.10 -4.09 -7.06
CA GLN A 360 27.06 -3.32 -6.26
C GLN A 360 26.82 -1.81 -6.34
N LYS A 361 26.58 -1.27 -7.54
CA LYS A 361 26.28 0.17 -7.72
C LYS A 361 25.03 0.61 -6.95
N SER A 362 23.93 -0.13 -7.09
CA SER A 362 22.70 0.16 -6.35
C SER A 362 22.90 0.01 -4.84
N PHE A 363 23.61 -1.04 -4.43
CA PHE A 363 23.88 -1.29 -3.00
C PHE A 363 24.71 -0.18 -2.36
N ALA A 364 25.65 0.42 -3.10
CA ALA A 364 26.40 1.58 -2.62
C ALA A 364 25.48 2.78 -2.35
N GLU A 365 24.50 3.07 -3.22
CA GLU A 365 23.52 4.14 -2.98
C GLU A 365 22.58 3.83 -1.81
N ILE A 366 22.14 2.58 -1.67
CA ILE A 366 21.34 2.16 -0.52
C ILE A 366 22.14 2.27 0.79
N SER A 367 23.41 1.89 0.78
CA SER A 367 24.30 1.99 1.94
C SER A 367 24.46 3.45 2.39
N LYS A 368 24.72 4.37 1.44
CA LYS A 368 24.75 5.83 1.71
C LYS A 368 23.42 6.35 2.27
N SER A 369 22.32 5.77 1.81
CA SER A 369 20.96 6.15 2.20
C SER A 369 20.48 5.49 3.51
N THR A 370 21.27 4.59 4.09
CA THR A 370 20.88 3.83 5.29
C THR A 370 21.42 4.47 6.55
N GLY A 371 20.54 4.75 7.51
CA GLY A 371 20.92 5.34 8.79
C GLY A 371 21.58 4.36 9.76
N LYS A 372 22.19 4.90 10.82
CA LYS A 372 22.65 4.11 11.97
C LYS A 372 21.52 3.26 12.56
N ASN A 373 20.30 3.81 12.57
CA ASN A 373 19.09 3.11 13.02
C ASN A 373 18.60 1.98 12.09
N GLY A 374 19.23 1.76 10.93
CA GLY A 374 18.87 0.72 9.95
C GLY A 374 17.84 1.14 8.91
N GLY A 375 17.19 2.31 9.03
CA GLY A 375 16.18 2.74 8.07
C GLY A 375 16.80 3.22 6.74
N VAL A 376 16.14 2.93 5.61
CA VAL A 376 16.54 3.41 4.27
C VAL A 376 15.77 4.69 3.92
N ARG A 377 16.48 5.80 3.61
CA ARG A 377 15.90 7.10 3.23
C ARG A 377 15.13 7.07 1.90
N TYR A 378 14.36 8.12 1.62
CA TYR A 378 13.55 8.26 0.40
C TYR A 378 14.38 8.30 -0.88
N TRP A 379 15.48 9.06 -0.84
CA TRP A 379 16.45 9.20 -1.90
C TRP A 379 17.84 9.39 -1.28
N ALA A 380 18.88 9.49 -2.12
CA ALA A 380 20.27 9.62 -1.68
C ALA A 380 20.56 10.90 -0.85
N LEU A 381 19.67 11.91 -0.89
CA LEU A 381 19.81 13.10 -0.03
C LEU A 381 19.54 12.79 1.44
N GLN A 382 20.07 13.64 2.31
CA GLN A 382 19.87 13.56 3.75
C GLN A 382 18.42 13.93 4.13
N THR A 383 17.54 12.94 4.10
CA THR A 383 16.17 13.00 4.64
C THR A 383 16.02 12.17 5.91
N GLY A 384 14.88 12.33 6.58
CA GLY A 384 14.47 11.47 7.69
C GLY A 384 14.09 10.05 7.24
N TYR A 385 13.67 9.24 8.23
CA TYR A 385 13.33 7.82 8.09
C TYR A 385 11.86 7.53 8.34
N TRP A 386 10.98 8.54 8.27
CA TRP A 386 9.60 8.46 8.77
C TRP A 386 8.71 7.47 8.00
N ASP A 387 9.00 7.24 6.71
CA ASP A 387 8.24 6.38 5.79
C ASP A 387 9.07 5.21 5.23
N SER A 388 10.10 4.77 5.97
CA SER A 388 11.11 3.83 5.45
C SER A 388 10.72 2.35 5.49
N GLY A 389 9.52 1.99 5.95
CA GLY A 389 9.11 0.59 6.17
C GLY A 389 9.29 -0.30 4.93
N ALA A 390 8.76 0.11 3.77
CA ALA A 390 8.87 -0.68 2.55
C ALA A 390 10.31 -0.82 2.03
N ARG A 391 11.04 0.31 1.94
CA ARG A 391 12.44 0.32 1.45
C ARG A 391 13.33 -0.58 2.31
N THR A 392 13.18 -0.44 3.62
CA THR A 392 13.95 -1.20 4.60
C THR A 392 13.57 -2.69 4.57
N GLY A 393 12.28 -3.02 4.48
CA GLY A 393 11.81 -4.40 4.38
C GLY A 393 12.28 -5.12 3.12
N GLN A 394 12.15 -4.47 1.96
CA GLN A 394 12.61 -5.04 0.68
C GLN A 394 14.12 -5.31 0.68
N MET A 395 14.91 -4.37 1.20
CA MET A 395 16.36 -4.54 1.27
C MET A 395 16.75 -5.61 2.29
N ALA A 396 16.12 -5.64 3.47
CA ALA A 396 16.38 -6.68 4.47
C ALA A 396 16.10 -8.08 3.92
N LEU A 397 14.97 -8.26 3.21
CA LEU A 397 14.67 -9.51 2.51
C LEU A 397 15.74 -9.86 1.47
N ALA A 398 16.15 -8.89 0.65
CA ALA A 398 17.15 -9.15 -0.39
C ALA A 398 18.50 -9.58 0.19
N LEU A 399 18.94 -8.93 1.28
CA LEU A 399 20.18 -9.26 1.99
C LEU A 399 20.11 -10.65 2.62
N ASP A 400 19.00 -10.97 3.30
CA ASP A 400 18.79 -12.28 3.92
C ASP A 400 18.73 -13.41 2.88
N LEU A 401 17.93 -13.25 1.81
CA LEU A 401 17.75 -14.24 0.76
C LEU A 401 19.04 -14.54 -0.04
N THR A 402 19.99 -13.58 -0.06
CA THR A 402 21.29 -13.73 -0.70
C THR A 402 22.43 -14.03 0.29
N SER A 403 22.11 -14.07 1.60
CA SER A 403 23.08 -14.17 2.69
C SER A 403 24.19 -13.11 2.62
N LYS A 404 23.86 -11.90 2.13
CA LYS A 404 24.80 -10.77 2.02
C LYS A 404 24.57 -9.79 3.16
N SER A 405 25.65 -9.27 3.74
CA SER A 405 25.61 -8.24 4.81
C SER A 405 24.62 -8.56 5.95
N PRO A 406 24.74 -9.73 6.62
CA PRO A 406 23.77 -10.17 7.62
C PRO A 406 23.59 -9.17 8.78
N GLU A 407 24.65 -8.49 9.19
CA GLU A 407 24.58 -7.43 10.22
C GLU A 407 23.68 -6.26 9.81
N LEU A 408 23.73 -5.87 8.54
CA LEU A 408 22.87 -4.82 8.01
C LEU A 408 21.42 -5.30 7.95
N ALA A 409 21.18 -6.54 7.52
CA ALA A 409 19.83 -7.13 7.53
C ALA A 409 19.24 -7.17 8.95
N ALA A 410 20.03 -7.57 9.95
CA ALA A 410 19.63 -7.57 11.37
C ALA A 410 19.30 -6.15 11.87
N ARG A 411 20.14 -5.15 11.56
CA ARG A 411 19.87 -3.74 11.88
C ARG A 411 18.58 -3.23 11.23
N MET A 412 18.34 -3.59 9.97
CA MET A 412 17.08 -3.29 9.28
C MET A 412 15.88 -3.97 9.97
N GLY A 413 16.05 -5.20 10.44
CA GLY A 413 15.07 -5.89 11.29
C GLY A 413 14.75 -5.16 12.59
N GLY A 414 15.77 -4.63 13.26
CA GLY A 414 15.61 -3.80 14.47
C GLY A 414 14.86 -2.49 14.20
N TYR A 415 15.13 -1.85 13.05
CA TYR A 415 14.38 -0.68 12.59
C TYR A 415 12.89 -0.99 12.42
N LEU A 416 12.58 -2.06 11.69
CA LEU A 416 11.20 -2.44 11.34
C LEU A 416 10.38 -2.79 12.59
N ASP A 417 11.00 -3.43 13.57
CA ASP A 417 10.38 -3.78 14.85
C ASP A 417 10.12 -2.52 15.69
N LYS A 418 11.15 -1.70 15.92
CA LYS A 418 11.04 -0.45 16.69
C LYS A 418 9.97 0.47 16.15
N TYR A 419 9.80 0.51 14.83
CA TYR A 419 8.85 1.37 14.15
C TYR A 419 7.68 0.61 13.52
N SER A 420 7.36 -0.56 14.05
CA SER A 420 6.27 -1.42 13.57
C SER A 420 4.92 -0.70 13.44
N LEU A 421 4.62 0.24 14.36
CA LEU A 421 3.35 0.96 14.37
C LEU A 421 3.19 1.99 13.24
N ARG A 422 4.27 2.34 12.52
CA ARG A 422 4.20 3.19 11.33
C ARG A 422 4.36 2.41 10.02
N MET A 423 4.31 1.07 10.05
CA MET A 423 4.63 0.22 8.90
C MET A 423 3.81 0.56 7.64
N ARG A 424 2.56 1.01 7.82
CA ARG A 424 1.67 1.47 6.73
C ARG A 424 1.97 2.89 6.20
N GLU A 425 2.94 3.60 6.76
CA GLU A 425 3.44 4.86 6.19
C GLU A 425 4.68 4.51 5.37
N ALA A 426 4.54 4.27 4.07
CA ALA A 426 5.64 3.73 3.28
C ALA A 426 5.63 4.23 1.84
N HIS A 427 6.38 5.29 1.52
CA HIS A 427 6.20 5.99 0.24
C HIS A 427 4.70 6.31 0.00
N ALA A 428 4.28 6.74 -1.19
CA ALA A 428 2.87 7.02 -1.46
C ALA A 428 1.88 5.85 -1.22
N MET A 429 2.33 4.65 -0.82
CA MET A 429 1.54 3.42 -0.72
C MET A 429 1.70 2.74 0.64
N GLY A 430 0.64 2.70 1.46
CA GLY A 430 0.72 1.99 2.74
C GLY A 430 0.83 0.47 2.57
N SER A 431 0.35 -0.05 1.45
CA SER A 431 0.34 -1.48 1.15
C SER A 431 1.72 -2.14 1.19
N ILE A 432 2.70 -1.55 0.51
CA ILE A 432 4.05 -2.12 0.36
C ILE A 432 4.82 -2.15 1.67
N GLY A 433 4.55 -1.20 2.58
CA GLY A 433 5.14 -1.21 3.91
C GLY A 433 4.64 -2.40 4.71
N MET A 434 3.32 -2.60 4.76
CA MET A 434 2.72 -3.75 5.43
C MET A 434 3.13 -5.08 4.80
N ILE A 435 3.25 -5.17 3.48
CA ILE A 435 3.65 -6.43 2.80
C ILE A 435 5.11 -6.76 3.07
N PHE A 436 6.03 -5.90 2.64
CA PHE A 436 7.45 -6.22 2.68
C PHE A 436 8.06 -6.08 4.07
N GLY A 437 7.58 -5.13 4.88
CA GLY A 437 8.04 -4.98 6.26
C GLY A 437 7.65 -6.16 7.14
N THR A 438 6.43 -6.68 7.00
CA THR A 438 5.98 -7.88 7.74
C THR A 438 6.76 -9.12 7.32
N CYS A 439 6.91 -9.34 6.01
CA CYS A 439 7.68 -10.49 5.49
C CYS A 439 9.16 -10.41 5.90
N ALA A 440 9.76 -9.22 5.86
CA ALA A 440 11.13 -8.99 6.32
C ALA A 440 11.30 -9.35 7.79
N LEU A 441 10.44 -8.81 8.67
CA LEU A 441 10.46 -9.15 10.09
C LEU A 441 10.39 -10.66 10.31
N ARG A 442 9.52 -11.37 9.57
CA ARG A 442 9.40 -12.83 9.71
C ARG A 442 10.73 -13.57 9.51
N ARG A 443 11.55 -13.10 8.57
CA ARG A 443 12.84 -13.71 8.23
C ARG A 443 13.97 -13.22 9.12
N VAL A 444 14.13 -11.91 9.27
CA VAL A 444 15.34 -11.31 9.88
C VAL A 444 15.16 -10.94 11.36
N ASN A 445 13.93 -10.89 11.88
CA ASN A 445 13.63 -10.61 13.28
C ASN A 445 12.30 -11.27 13.74
N PRO A 446 12.26 -12.60 13.90
CA PRO A 446 11.02 -13.32 14.22
C PRO A 446 10.33 -12.85 15.51
N ALA A 447 11.09 -12.42 16.52
CA ALA A 447 10.54 -11.85 17.75
C ALA A 447 9.86 -10.49 17.49
N GLY A 448 10.48 -9.63 16.66
CA GLY A 448 9.87 -8.39 16.19
C GLY A 448 8.64 -8.63 15.31
N TRP A 449 8.64 -9.69 14.49
CA TRP A 449 7.47 -10.11 13.72
C TRP A 449 6.29 -10.47 14.63
N ARG A 450 6.51 -11.22 15.71
CA ARG A 450 5.46 -11.56 16.69
C ARG A 450 4.84 -10.30 17.29
N ARG A 451 5.67 -9.38 17.81
CA ARG A 451 5.22 -8.08 18.35
C ARG A 451 4.48 -7.25 17.30
N HIS A 452 4.98 -7.25 16.06
CA HIS A 452 4.34 -6.58 14.94
C HIS A 452 2.94 -7.13 14.73
N MET A 453 2.81 -8.43 14.49
CA MET A 453 1.51 -9.05 14.26
C MET A 453 0.56 -8.69 15.41
N ASP A 454 0.96 -8.87 16.67
CA ASP A 454 0.12 -8.61 17.85
C ASP A 454 -0.38 -7.17 17.92
N SER A 455 0.50 -6.21 17.62
CA SER A 455 0.17 -4.78 17.58
C SER A 455 -0.83 -4.40 16.47
N TRP A 456 -0.98 -5.26 15.46
CA TRP A 456 -1.84 -5.08 14.29
C TRP A 456 -3.06 -6.01 14.28
N ARG A 457 -3.40 -6.70 15.39
CA ARG A 457 -4.65 -7.48 15.52
C ARG A 457 -5.91 -6.66 15.19
N TRP A 458 -6.02 -5.48 15.80
CA TRP A 458 -7.15 -4.56 15.58
C TRP A 458 -7.32 -4.23 14.09
N TYR A 459 -6.21 -4.13 13.35
CA TYR A 459 -6.19 -3.79 11.94
C TYR A 459 -6.76 -4.94 11.10
N LEU A 460 -6.30 -6.17 11.33
CA LEU A 460 -6.86 -7.35 10.66
C LEU A 460 -8.35 -7.55 10.99
N CYS A 461 -8.76 -7.29 12.23
CA CYS A 461 -10.17 -7.35 12.64
C CYS A 461 -11.05 -6.33 11.90
N LEU A 462 -10.59 -5.07 11.80
CA LEU A 462 -11.32 -4.06 11.02
C LEU A 462 -11.33 -4.37 9.52
N MET A 463 -10.25 -4.93 8.98
CA MET A 463 -10.19 -5.33 7.57
C MET A 463 -11.17 -6.47 7.27
N GLN A 464 -11.40 -7.43 8.16
CA GLN A 464 -12.27 -8.58 7.89
C GLN A 464 -13.76 -8.21 7.79
N GLN A 465 -14.25 -8.04 6.56
CA GLN A 465 -15.64 -7.67 6.28
C GLN A 465 -16.60 -8.84 6.52
N PRO A 466 -17.94 -8.64 6.56
CA PRO A 466 -18.91 -9.72 6.81
C PRO A 466 -18.78 -10.92 5.85
N ASN A 467 -18.38 -10.68 4.60
CA ASN A 467 -18.13 -11.70 3.58
C ASN A 467 -16.71 -12.30 3.62
N ASN A 468 -15.92 -12.01 4.65
CA ASN A 468 -14.52 -12.39 4.83
C ASN A 468 -13.54 -11.83 3.77
N ALA A 469 -13.96 -10.93 2.88
CA ALA A 469 -13.02 -10.12 2.10
C ALA A 469 -12.34 -9.07 2.99
N ALA A 470 -11.22 -8.51 2.53
CA ALA A 470 -10.53 -7.44 3.23
C ALA A 470 -11.03 -6.05 2.79
N GLY A 471 -11.33 -5.19 3.76
CA GLY A 471 -11.57 -3.76 3.59
C GLY A 471 -10.27 -2.96 3.67
N TYR A 472 -10.15 -1.88 2.89
CA TYR A 472 -8.91 -1.11 2.80
C TYR A 472 -8.71 -0.16 3.99
N ILE A 473 -7.54 -0.24 4.62
CA ILE A 473 -7.07 0.74 5.60
C ILE A 473 -5.71 1.25 5.13
N GLY A 474 -5.64 2.53 4.76
CA GLY A 474 -4.40 3.16 4.30
C GLY A 474 -3.54 3.73 5.43
N GLY A 475 -2.38 4.27 5.05
CA GLY A 475 -1.59 5.15 5.93
C GLY A 475 -2.35 6.42 6.33
N LYS A 476 -2.02 6.97 7.49
CA LYS A 476 -2.55 8.23 8.02
C LYS A 476 -2.18 9.42 7.14
N ARG A 477 -0.98 9.39 6.55
CA ARG A 477 -0.47 10.50 5.72
C ARG A 477 -0.08 10.04 4.32
N ASN A 478 0.14 8.73 4.14
CA ASN A 478 0.79 8.19 2.96
C ASN A 478 -0.02 7.04 2.33
N ASN A 479 -1.05 7.39 1.55
CA ASN A 479 -1.98 6.42 0.96
C ASN A 479 -2.43 6.75 -0.48
N GLY A 480 -1.86 7.80 -1.10
CA GLY A 480 -2.30 8.27 -2.43
C GLY A 480 -2.08 7.26 -3.56
N GLY A 481 -0.98 6.53 -3.52
CA GLY A 481 -0.58 5.57 -4.55
C GLY A 481 -1.45 4.33 -4.61
N ASP A 482 -1.96 3.86 -3.47
CA ASP A 482 -2.83 2.68 -3.41
C ASP A 482 -4.17 2.90 -4.14
N HIS A 483 -4.61 4.16 -4.29
CA HIS A 483 -5.81 4.50 -5.04
C HIS A 483 -5.66 4.20 -6.55
N TYR A 484 -4.46 4.28 -7.12
CA TYR A 484 -4.23 3.92 -8.52
C TYR A 484 -4.45 2.42 -8.77
N LEU A 485 -4.25 1.59 -7.74
CA LEU A 485 -4.27 0.13 -7.83
C LEU A 485 -5.64 -0.52 -7.62
N ARG A 486 -6.68 0.27 -7.31
CA ARG A 486 -7.95 -0.17 -6.71
C ARG A 486 -7.78 -0.74 -5.31
N THR A 487 -8.30 0.01 -4.34
CA THR A 487 -8.17 -0.28 -2.91
C THR A 487 -8.76 -1.62 -2.50
N GLU A 488 -9.76 -2.14 -3.22
CA GLU A 488 -10.37 -3.44 -2.94
C GLU A 488 -9.37 -4.58 -3.18
N HIS A 489 -8.61 -4.53 -4.27
CA HIS A 489 -7.57 -5.52 -4.56
C HIS A 489 -6.37 -5.38 -3.62
N VAL A 490 -5.98 -4.14 -3.34
CA VAL A 490 -4.88 -3.81 -2.43
C VAL A 490 -5.17 -4.29 -1.01
N ALA A 491 -6.39 -4.11 -0.50
CA ALA A 491 -6.78 -4.56 0.83
C ALA A 491 -6.58 -6.07 1.01
N ASN A 492 -7.06 -6.86 0.04
CA ASN A 492 -6.88 -8.30 0.01
C ASN A 492 -5.40 -8.68 -0.07
N ALA A 493 -4.61 -7.98 -0.89
CA ALA A 493 -3.17 -8.22 -0.97
C ALA A 493 -2.45 -7.93 0.35
N ILE A 494 -2.76 -6.83 1.04
CA ILE A 494 -2.17 -6.49 2.34
C ILE A 494 -2.48 -7.57 3.38
N ALA A 495 -3.77 -7.85 3.61
CA ALA A 495 -4.19 -8.80 4.63
C ALA A 495 -3.68 -10.21 4.30
N GLY A 496 -3.80 -10.63 3.03
CA GLY A 496 -3.33 -11.92 2.56
C GLY A 496 -1.84 -12.11 2.78
N MET A 497 -1.01 -11.12 2.47
CA MET A 497 0.45 -11.21 2.67
C MET A 497 0.86 -11.13 4.15
N MET A 498 0.14 -10.37 4.98
CA MET A 498 0.36 -10.40 6.44
C MET A 498 0.08 -11.80 6.99
N LEU A 499 -1.01 -12.45 6.57
CA LEU A 499 -1.32 -13.82 6.99
C LEU A 499 -0.32 -14.84 6.40
N ALA A 500 0.04 -14.70 5.12
CA ALA A 500 1.03 -15.53 4.43
C ALA A 500 2.40 -15.51 5.12
N SER A 501 2.77 -14.38 5.74
CA SER A 501 4.04 -14.25 6.48
C SER A 501 4.15 -15.27 7.61
N GLY A 502 3.06 -15.62 8.29
CA GLY A 502 3.08 -16.67 9.32
C GLY A 502 2.96 -18.09 8.78
N TRP A 503 2.29 -18.28 7.63
CA TRP A 503 2.20 -19.59 6.96
C TRP A 503 3.54 -20.04 6.39
N GLY A 504 4.45 -19.11 6.09
CA GLY A 504 5.82 -19.41 5.72
C GLY A 504 5.98 -20.19 4.41
N LYS A 505 5.02 -20.09 3.48
CA LYS A 505 5.06 -20.80 2.19
C LYS A 505 5.93 -20.10 1.14
N LEU A 506 5.92 -18.78 1.10
CA LEU A 506 6.75 -18.01 0.18
C LEU A 506 8.20 -17.95 0.66
N HIS A 507 9.14 -17.80 -0.26
CA HIS A 507 10.55 -17.59 0.11
C HIS A 507 10.73 -16.28 0.88
N MET A 508 10.02 -15.21 0.49
CA MET A 508 10.00 -13.96 1.26
C MET A 508 9.40 -14.10 2.67
N SER A 509 8.68 -15.19 2.95
CA SER A 509 8.06 -15.47 4.26
C SER A 509 8.78 -16.54 5.08
N GLY A 510 9.95 -17.01 4.64
CA GLY A 510 10.76 -17.98 5.39
C GLY A 510 10.92 -19.36 4.75
N ASN A 511 10.31 -19.63 3.61
CA ASN A 511 10.49 -20.93 2.95
C ASN A 511 11.86 -21.04 2.28
N GLU A 512 12.49 -22.21 2.40
CA GLU A 512 13.75 -22.53 1.74
C GLU A 512 13.60 -23.63 0.67
N ARG A 513 12.52 -24.42 0.72
CA ARG A 513 12.26 -25.52 -0.21
C ARG A 513 11.76 -25.00 -1.55
N LYS A 514 12.22 -25.59 -2.66
CA LYS A 514 11.65 -25.39 -4.01
C LYS A 514 10.60 -26.47 -4.34
N GLY A 515 9.69 -26.18 -5.27
CA GLY A 515 8.66 -27.14 -5.70
C GLY A 515 7.68 -27.51 -4.59
N TRP A 516 7.43 -26.61 -3.64
CA TRP A 516 6.60 -26.89 -2.47
C TRP A 516 5.08 -26.89 -2.76
N LEU A 517 4.66 -26.33 -3.91
CA LEU A 517 3.28 -26.38 -4.39
C LEU A 517 3.08 -27.48 -5.44
N GLY A 518 4.15 -27.85 -6.15
CA GLY A 518 4.16 -28.93 -7.13
C GLY A 518 4.56 -30.24 -6.47
N ASN A 519 3.62 -30.85 -5.74
CA ASN A 519 3.54 -32.28 -5.40
C ASN A 519 2.12 -32.58 -4.91
#